data_AF-A0A381X4C2-F1
#
_entry.id   AF-A0A381X4C2-F1
#
_cell.length_a   1.000
_cell.length_b   1.000
_cell.length_c   1.000
_cell.angle_alpha   90.00
_cell.angle_beta   90.00
_cell.angle_gamma   90.00
#
_symmetry.space_group_name_H-M   'P 1'
#
loop_
_entity.id
_entity.type
_entity.pdbx_description
1 polymer ?
#
loop_
_entity_poly.entity_id
_entity_poly.type
_entity_poly.pdbx_seq_one_letter_code
_entity_poly.pdbx_strand_id
1 'polypeptide(L)'
;MRSANIPRWLDEGFAMYSAREWGLWDRVNLIAAVLTDNLIPLGEIRSVNTFSESRAQLAYQESALAVQFIIKQYGRDGLQALLRGLRKTGSINRAAYDAFGISAVQLEQGWDRYMEETYGWRAVLGEALPLLLGPLFVTLFVLSYVAMRWRRHQTLKRWEQEETLSRDAGGWRSSAEDEWNQMKQEWEVLEGDRKD
;
A
#
# COMPACT_ATOMS: atom_id res chain seq x y z
N MET A 1 -34.22 -7.50 -37.07
CA MET A 1 -34.42 -8.02 -35.70
C MET A 1 -34.17 -6.85 -34.75
N ARG A 2 -35.18 -6.35 -34.03
CA ARG A 2 -34.98 -5.23 -33.08
C ARG A 2 -34.06 -5.73 -31.97
N SER A 3 -32.89 -5.10 -31.83
CA SER A 3 -31.99 -5.28 -30.69
C SER A 3 -32.83 -5.19 -29.41
N ALA A 4 -32.90 -6.28 -28.66
CA ALA A 4 -33.47 -6.25 -27.33
C ALA A 4 -32.79 -5.12 -26.54
N ASN A 5 -33.57 -4.32 -25.80
CA ASN A 5 -33.09 -3.23 -24.94
C ASN A 5 -32.30 -3.80 -23.73
N ILE A 6 -31.24 -4.55 -24.00
CA ILE A 6 -30.26 -4.94 -23.00
C ILE A 6 -29.49 -3.66 -22.67
N PRO A 7 -29.40 -3.26 -21.39
CA PRO A 7 -28.57 -2.15 -21.00
C PRO A 7 -27.12 -2.38 -21.46
N ARG A 8 -26.50 -1.37 -22.07
CA ARG A 8 -25.13 -1.47 -22.62
C ARG A 8 -24.13 -1.97 -21.58
N TRP A 9 -24.22 -1.46 -20.36
CA TRP A 9 -23.38 -1.89 -19.24
C TRP A 9 -23.40 -3.40 -19.01
N LEU A 10 -24.53 -4.08 -19.26
CA LEU A 10 -24.63 -5.51 -19.01
C LEU A 10 -23.93 -6.33 -20.10
N ASP A 11 -24.01 -5.86 -21.35
CA ASP A 11 -23.34 -6.49 -22.50
C ASP A 11 -21.83 -6.25 -22.45
N GLU A 12 -21.42 -4.98 -22.28
CA GLU A 12 -20.04 -4.57 -22.12
C GLU A 12 -19.42 -5.19 -20.86
N GLY A 13 -20.15 -5.17 -19.74
CA GLY A 13 -19.72 -5.79 -18.49
C GLY A 13 -19.52 -7.29 -18.60
N PHE A 14 -20.37 -8.01 -19.36
CA PHE A 14 -20.19 -9.45 -19.55
C PHE A 14 -18.97 -9.76 -20.42
N ALA A 15 -18.72 -8.96 -21.46
CA ALA A 15 -17.52 -9.05 -22.27
C ALA A 15 -16.25 -8.80 -21.43
N MET A 16 -16.24 -7.71 -20.65
CA MET A 16 -15.13 -7.35 -19.77
C MET A 16 -14.92 -8.36 -18.63
N TYR A 17 -16.01 -8.91 -18.07
CA TYR A 17 -15.95 -9.99 -17.08
C TYR A 17 -15.29 -11.25 -17.67
N SER A 18 -15.55 -11.55 -18.94
CA SER A 18 -15.01 -12.73 -19.61
C SER A 18 -13.55 -12.55 -20.05
N ALA A 19 -13.11 -11.31 -20.29
CA ALA A 19 -11.76 -10.98 -20.77
C ALA A 19 -10.70 -10.81 -19.66
N ARG A 20 -11.06 -11.03 -18.39
CA ARG A 20 -10.33 -10.52 -17.21
C ARG A 20 -8.80 -10.70 -17.17
N GLU A 21 -8.12 -9.55 -17.15
CA GLU A 21 -6.87 -9.29 -16.42
C GLU A 21 -7.07 -8.05 -15.53
N TRP A 22 -7.03 -8.20 -14.21
CA TRP A 22 -7.23 -7.08 -13.26
C TRP A 22 -5.95 -6.83 -12.49
N GLY A 23 -5.47 -5.58 -12.53
CA GLY A 23 -4.27 -5.14 -11.83
C GLY A 23 -4.53 -4.65 -10.41
N LEU A 24 -3.45 -4.46 -9.65
CA LEU A 24 -3.49 -3.83 -8.33
C LEU A 24 -3.99 -2.38 -8.41
N TRP A 25 -3.60 -1.65 -9.46
CA TRP A 25 -4.02 -0.25 -9.66
C TRP A 25 -5.52 -0.12 -9.94
N ASP A 26 -6.13 -1.07 -10.64
CA ASP A 26 -7.57 -1.07 -10.88
C ASP A 26 -8.35 -1.17 -9.56
N ARG A 27 -7.87 -2.01 -8.63
CA ARG A 27 -8.47 -2.13 -7.30
C ARG A 27 -8.34 -0.86 -6.48
N VAL A 28 -7.17 -0.23 -6.48
CA VAL A 28 -6.96 1.05 -5.77
C VAL A 28 -7.89 2.13 -6.34
N ASN A 29 -8.04 2.19 -7.66
CA ASN A 29 -8.96 3.14 -8.30
C ASN A 29 -10.43 2.90 -7.90
N LEU A 30 -10.85 1.64 -7.80
CA LEU A 30 -12.20 1.29 -7.33
C LEU A 30 -12.42 1.66 -5.87
N ILE A 31 -11.44 1.42 -4.99
CA ILE A 31 -11.50 1.84 -3.59
C ILE A 31 -11.64 3.37 -3.51
N ALA A 32 -10.88 4.11 -4.31
CA ALA A 32 -10.99 5.55 -4.38
C ALA A 32 -12.37 6.02 -4.87
N ALA A 33 -12.93 5.37 -5.90
CA ALA A 33 -14.25 5.69 -6.44
C ALA A 33 -15.36 5.48 -5.41
N VAL A 34 -15.35 4.37 -4.67
CA VAL A 34 -16.31 4.09 -3.58
C VAL A 34 -16.20 5.12 -2.46
N LEU A 35 -14.98 5.46 -2.02
CA LEU A 35 -14.78 6.40 -0.92
C LEU A 35 -15.09 7.85 -1.27
N THR A 36 -15.02 8.21 -2.55
CA THR A 36 -15.32 9.56 -3.03
C THR A 36 -16.75 9.70 -3.56
N ASP A 37 -17.59 8.68 -3.37
CA ASP A 37 -18.97 8.62 -3.86
C ASP A 37 -19.08 8.91 -5.36
N ASN A 38 -18.08 8.44 -6.13
CA ASN A 38 -17.98 8.63 -7.57
C ASN A 38 -18.40 7.38 -8.35
N LEU A 39 -19.10 6.44 -7.70
CA LEU A 39 -19.69 5.28 -8.37
C LEU A 39 -20.69 5.74 -9.42
N ILE A 40 -20.72 5.06 -10.56
CA ILE A 40 -21.65 5.37 -11.64
C ILE A 40 -22.90 4.50 -11.45
N PRO A 41 -24.09 5.10 -11.27
CA PRO A 41 -25.32 4.34 -11.13
C PRO A 41 -25.52 3.40 -12.32
N LEU A 42 -25.88 2.14 -12.08
CA LEU A 42 -25.99 1.13 -13.15
C LEU A 42 -27.01 1.54 -14.23
N GLY A 43 -28.04 2.30 -13.84
CA GLY A 43 -29.02 2.87 -14.78
C GLY A 43 -28.45 3.94 -15.71
N GLU A 44 -27.39 4.63 -15.30
CA GLU A 44 -26.75 5.77 -15.96
C GLU A 44 -25.53 5.39 -16.81
N ILE A 45 -25.06 4.13 -16.73
CA ILE A 45 -24.09 3.53 -17.67
C ILE A 45 -24.77 3.27 -19.04
N ARG A 46 -25.49 4.28 -19.53
CA ARG A 46 -26.09 4.35 -20.86
C ARG A 46 -25.31 5.29 -21.76
N SER A 47 -24.34 6.07 -21.28
CA SER A 47 -23.64 7.11 -22.06
C SER A 47 -22.14 7.16 -21.77
N VAL A 48 -21.47 6.01 -21.84
CA VAL A 48 -20.00 5.91 -21.69
C VAL A 48 -19.26 6.79 -22.72
N ASN A 49 -19.86 7.04 -23.88
CA ASN A 49 -19.30 7.85 -24.97
C ASN A 49 -19.12 9.35 -24.66
N THR A 50 -19.61 9.84 -23.53
CA THR A 50 -19.47 11.25 -23.09
C THR A 50 -18.45 11.44 -21.98
N PHE A 51 -17.81 10.36 -21.51
CA PHE A 51 -16.86 10.42 -20.41
C PHE A 51 -15.42 10.64 -20.88
N SER A 52 -14.60 11.23 -19.99
CA SER A 52 -13.15 11.18 -20.13
C SER A 52 -12.68 9.72 -20.14
N GLU A 53 -11.54 9.45 -20.78
CA GLU A 53 -10.97 8.10 -20.89
C GLU A 53 -10.91 7.35 -19.55
N SER A 54 -10.50 8.04 -18.48
CA SER A 54 -10.45 7.50 -17.11
C SER A 54 -11.82 7.10 -16.55
N ARG A 55 -12.86 7.91 -16.80
CA ARG A 55 -14.21 7.65 -16.30
C ARG A 55 -14.94 6.61 -17.16
N ALA A 56 -14.61 6.52 -18.44
CA ALA A 56 -15.05 5.42 -19.29
C ALA A 56 -14.44 4.08 -18.83
N GLN A 57 -13.15 4.06 -18.49
CA GLN A 57 -12.49 2.86 -17.95
C GLN A 57 -13.12 2.42 -16.63
N LEU A 58 -13.41 3.36 -15.72
CA LEU A 58 -14.13 3.07 -14.48
C LEU A 58 -15.52 2.48 -14.76
N ALA A 59 -16.29 3.05 -15.69
CA ALA A 59 -17.60 2.53 -16.08
C ALA A 59 -17.55 1.09 -16.61
N TYR A 60 -16.52 0.75 -17.41
CA TYR A 60 -16.31 -0.62 -17.89
C TYR A 60 -15.95 -1.57 -16.74
N GLN A 61 -15.13 -1.13 -15.79
CA GLN A 61 -14.76 -1.91 -14.61
C GLN A 61 -15.98 -2.16 -13.70
N GLU A 62 -16.76 -1.12 -13.40
CA GLU A 62 -17.99 -1.23 -12.62
C GLU A 62 -19.00 -2.16 -13.30
N SER A 63 -19.16 -2.05 -14.62
CA SER A 63 -20.02 -2.94 -15.41
C SER A 63 -19.61 -4.41 -15.28
N ALA A 64 -18.31 -4.70 -15.36
CA ALA A 64 -17.78 -6.06 -15.19
C ALA A 64 -17.96 -6.58 -13.77
N LEU A 65 -17.84 -5.70 -12.77
CA LEU A 65 -18.06 -6.01 -11.37
C LEU A 65 -19.54 -6.24 -11.07
N ALA A 66 -20.46 -5.49 -11.67
CA ALA A 66 -21.90 -5.67 -11.53
C ALA A 66 -22.32 -7.05 -12.05
N VAL A 67 -21.76 -7.48 -13.19
CA VAL A 67 -21.93 -8.86 -13.69
C VAL A 67 -21.39 -9.88 -12.71
N GLN A 68 -20.19 -9.65 -12.15
CA GLN A 68 -19.64 -10.54 -11.13
C GLN A 68 -20.52 -10.60 -9.87
N PHE A 69 -21.04 -9.47 -9.40
CA PHE A 69 -21.94 -9.39 -8.27
C PHE A 69 -23.18 -10.24 -8.53
N ILE A 70 -23.82 -10.09 -9.69
CA ILE A 70 -24.99 -10.89 -10.07
C ILE A 70 -24.65 -12.37 -10.07
N ILE A 71 -23.50 -12.77 -10.65
CA ILE A 71 -23.07 -14.18 -10.69
C ILE A 71 -22.78 -14.70 -9.27
N LYS A 72 -22.15 -13.91 -8.40
CA LYS A 72 -21.85 -14.30 -7.03
C LYS A 72 -23.12 -14.45 -6.19
N GLN A 73 -24.07 -13.52 -6.34
CA GLN A 73 -25.25 -13.43 -5.49
C GLN A 73 -26.39 -14.35 -5.97
N TYR A 74 -26.59 -14.45 -7.28
CA TYR A 74 -27.74 -15.15 -7.89
C TYR A 74 -27.33 -16.31 -8.82
N GLY A 75 -26.03 -16.58 -8.93
CA GLY A 75 -25.51 -17.63 -9.80
C GLY A 75 -25.54 -17.27 -11.29
N ARG A 76 -24.94 -18.15 -12.11
CA ARG A 76 -24.98 -18.02 -13.58
C ARG A 76 -26.40 -18.14 -14.12
N ASP A 77 -27.22 -19.00 -13.51
CA ASP A 77 -28.62 -19.19 -13.90
C ASP A 77 -29.45 -17.93 -13.64
N GLY A 78 -29.18 -17.23 -12.53
CA GLY A 78 -29.78 -15.93 -12.24
C GLY A 78 -29.44 -14.88 -13.29
N LEU A 79 -28.16 -14.77 -13.68
CA LEU A 79 -27.75 -13.87 -14.78
C LEU A 79 -28.47 -14.21 -16.10
N GLN A 80 -28.58 -15.50 -16.44
CA GLN A 80 -29.30 -15.93 -17.64
C GLN A 80 -30.80 -15.63 -17.56
N ALA A 81 -31.42 -15.81 -16.39
CA ALA A 81 -32.82 -15.45 -16.15
C ALA A 81 -33.04 -13.95 -16.35
N LEU A 82 -32.16 -13.11 -15.79
CA LEU A 82 -32.20 -11.65 -15.96
C LEU A 82 -32.09 -11.26 -17.45
N LEU A 83 -31.12 -11.82 -18.17
CA LEU A 83 -30.93 -11.56 -19.60
C LEU A 83 -32.15 -11.97 -20.44
N ARG A 84 -32.74 -13.13 -20.15
CA ARG A 84 -33.98 -13.58 -20.82
C ARG A 84 -35.16 -12.65 -20.51
N GLY A 85 -35.31 -12.25 -19.25
CA GLY A 85 -36.33 -11.29 -18.80
C GLY A 85 -36.18 -9.93 -19.49
N LEU A 86 -34.96 -9.43 -19.63
CA LEU A 86 -34.64 -8.20 -20.34
C LEU A 86 -35.00 -8.29 -21.83
N ARG A 87 -34.67 -9.41 -22.49
CA ARG A 87 -35.03 -9.64 -23.90
C ARG A 87 -36.54 -9.69 -24.12
N LYS A 88 -37.30 -10.19 -23.15
CA LYS A 88 -38.77 -10.31 -23.23
C LYS A 88 -39.49 -9.01 -22.89
N THR A 89 -39.08 -8.32 -21.83
CA THR A 89 -39.82 -7.20 -21.25
C THR A 89 -39.24 -5.82 -21.57
N GLY A 90 -37.95 -5.74 -21.92
CA GLY A 90 -37.22 -4.49 -22.11
C GLY A 90 -37.07 -3.63 -20.86
N SER A 91 -37.48 -4.13 -19.68
CA SER A 91 -37.48 -3.40 -18.42
C SER A 91 -36.61 -4.12 -17.40
N ILE A 92 -35.58 -3.43 -16.91
CA ILE A 92 -34.68 -3.98 -15.87
C ILE A 92 -35.45 -4.32 -14.59
N ASN A 93 -36.45 -3.51 -14.23
CA ASN A 93 -37.26 -3.77 -13.04
C ASN A 93 -38.10 -5.04 -13.18
N ARG A 94 -38.78 -5.23 -14.32
CA ARG A 94 -39.54 -6.47 -14.57
C ARG A 94 -38.61 -7.69 -14.69
N ALA A 95 -37.49 -7.53 -15.38
CA ALA A 95 -36.52 -8.62 -15.54
C ALA A 95 -35.88 -9.05 -14.21
N ALA A 96 -35.54 -8.09 -13.33
CA ALA A 96 -35.02 -8.37 -12.00
C ALA A 96 -36.09 -9.04 -11.12
N TYR A 97 -37.34 -8.59 -11.20
CA TYR A 97 -38.43 -9.21 -10.45
C TYR A 97 -38.68 -10.66 -10.90
N ASP A 98 -38.73 -10.90 -12.22
CA ASP A 98 -38.92 -12.24 -12.78
C ASP A 98 -37.75 -13.19 -12.47
N ALA A 99 -36.51 -12.66 -12.42
CA ALA A 99 -35.30 -13.46 -12.22
C ALA A 99 -34.95 -13.70 -10.75
N PHE A 100 -35.16 -12.71 -9.90
CA PHE A 100 -34.63 -12.66 -8.53
C PHE A 100 -35.72 -12.43 -7.47
N GLY A 101 -36.94 -12.06 -7.87
CA GLY A 101 -38.02 -11.67 -6.95
C GLY A 101 -37.84 -10.30 -6.30
N ILE A 102 -36.93 -9.47 -6.81
CA ILE A 102 -36.64 -8.13 -6.27
C ILE A 102 -36.79 -7.04 -7.34
N SER A 103 -37.02 -5.82 -6.90
CA SER A 103 -37.03 -4.65 -7.78
C SER A 103 -35.63 -4.26 -8.26
N ALA A 104 -35.55 -3.49 -9.34
CA ALA A 104 -34.28 -2.90 -9.79
C ALA A 104 -33.63 -2.02 -8.71
N VAL A 105 -34.43 -1.31 -7.92
CA VAL A 105 -33.93 -0.48 -6.80
C VAL A 105 -33.28 -1.34 -5.72
N GLN A 106 -33.89 -2.48 -5.38
CA GLN A 106 -33.29 -3.41 -4.40
C GLN A 106 -32.02 -4.08 -4.95
N LEU A 107 -31.97 -4.34 -6.25
CA LEU A 107 -30.76 -4.85 -6.90
C LEU A 107 -29.62 -3.83 -6.82
N GLU A 108 -29.92 -2.55 -7.09
CA GLU A 108 -28.97 -1.44 -7.00
C GLU A 108 -28.49 -1.22 -5.55
N GLN A 109 -29.39 -1.21 -4.57
CA GLN A 109 -29.02 -1.16 -3.15
C GLN A 109 -28.12 -2.34 -2.71
N GLY A 110 -28.37 -3.53 -3.26
CA GLY A 110 -27.53 -4.70 -3.01
C GLY A 110 -26.14 -4.55 -3.65
N TRP A 111 -26.08 -3.95 -4.83
CA TRP A 111 -24.84 -3.60 -5.51
C TRP A 111 -24.03 -2.57 -4.73
N ASP A 112 -24.65 -1.49 -4.26
CA ASP A 112 -23.97 -0.43 -3.48
C ASP A 112 -23.35 -1.01 -2.22
N ARG A 113 -24.12 -1.84 -1.48
CA ARG A 113 -23.61 -2.55 -0.29
C ARG A 113 -22.46 -3.48 -0.64
N TYR A 114 -22.54 -4.22 -1.73
CA TYR A 114 -21.45 -5.09 -2.18
C TYR A 114 -20.18 -4.28 -2.46
N MET A 115 -20.30 -3.11 -3.06
CA MET A 115 -19.18 -2.21 -3.33
C MET A 115 -18.59 -1.63 -2.05
N GLU A 116 -19.42 -1.19 -1.11
CA GLU A 116 -18.97 -0.70 0.21
C GLU A 116 -18.26 -1.81 1.02
N GLU A 117 -18.78 -3.03 1.01
CA GLU A 117 -18.19 -4.16 1.75
C GLU A 117 -16.87 -4.62 1.13
N THR A 118 -16.77 -4.61 -0.20
CA THR A 118 -15.60 -5.12 -0.94
C THR A 118 -14.51 -4.07 -1.11
N TYR A 119 -14.89 -2.82 -1.37
CA TYR A 119 -13.99 -1.72 -1.76
C TYR A 119 -14.10 -0.49 -0.87
N GLY A 120 -14.86 -0.54 0.23
CA GLY A 120 -14.96 0.56 1.19
C GLY A 120 -13.69 0.74 2.05
N TRP A 121 -13.83 1.48 3.15
CA TRP A 121 -12.69 1.90 3.98
C TRP A 121 -11.82 0.75 4.51
N ARG A 122 -12.37 -0.45 4.69
CA ARG A 122 -11.60 -1.63 5.11
C ARG A 122 -10.60 -2.08 4.04
N ALA A 123 -10.96 -1.95 2.77
CA ALA A 123 -10.09 -2.27 1.65
C ALA A 123 -8.89 -1.31 1.57
N VAL A 124 -9.01 -0.09 2.07
CA VAL A 124 -7.86 0.84 2.23
C VAL A 124 -6.80 0.25 3.13
N LEU A 125 -7.19 -0.34 4.27
CA LEU A 125 -6.24 -0.92 5.22
C LEU A 125 -5.52 -2.14 4.64
N GLY A 126 -6.23 -2.96 3.86
CA GLY A 126 -5.70 -4.21 3.31
C GLY A 126 -4.92 -4.06 2.01
N GLU A 127 -5.32 -3.12 1.14
CA GLU A 127 -4.76 -3.00 -0.21
C GLU A 127 -4.04 -1.66 -0.43
N ALA A 128 -4.71 -0.53 -0.16
CA ALA A 128 -4.15 0.78 -0.52
C ALA A 128 -3.00 1.25 0.41
N LEU A 129 -3.15 1.09 1.73
CA LEU A 129 -2.13 1.53 2.69
C LEU A 129 -0.81 0.76 2.57
N PRO A 130 -0.78 -0.58 2.44
CA PRO A 130 0.48 -1.30 2.28
C PRO A 130 1.26 -0.88 1.03
N LEU A 131 0.57 -0.56 -0.07
CA LEU A 131 1.20 -0.09 -1.30
C LEU A 131 1.88 1.27 -1.14
N LEU A 132 1.34 2.17 -0.32
CA LEU A 132 1.92 3.48 -0.06
C LEU A 132 2.98 3.45 1.05
N LEU A 133 2.66 2.84 2.19
CA LEU A 133 3.49 2.88 3.39
C LEU A 133 4.57 1.80 3.41
N GLY A 134 4.36 0.66 2.73
CA GLY A 134 5.33 -0.43 2.68
C GLY A 134 6.70 0.01 2.12
N PRO A 135 6.76 0.57 0.90
CA PRO A 135 8.01 1.08 0.33
C PRO A 135 8.64 2.18 1.19
N LEU A 136 7.83 3.05 1.80
CA LEU A 136 8.30 4.08 2.72
C LEU A 136 8.95 3.47 3.97
N PHE A 137 8.33 2.46 4.56
CA PHE A 137 8.87 1.80 5.75
C PHE A 137 10.19 1.08 5.44
N VAL A 138 10.26 0.39 4.29
CA VAL A 138 11.50 -0.27 3.83
C VAL A 138 12.61 0.75 3.58
N THR A 139 12.31 1.87 2.93
CA THR A 139 13.31 2.90 2.65
C THR A 139 13.82 3.55 3.94
N LEU A 140 12.94 3.90 4.87
CA LEU A 140 13.33 4.43 6.18
C LEU A 140 14.13 3.41 6.99
N PHE A 141 13.77 2.13 6.96
CA PHE A 141 14.51 1.08 7.63
C PHE A 141 15.93 0.94 7.08
N VAL A 142 16.09 0.95 5.75
CA VAL A 142 17.41 0.90 5.09
C VAL A 142 18.23 2.14 5.43
N LEU A 143 17.65 3.34 5.35
CA LEU A 143 18.33 4.59 5.69
C LEU A 143 18.77 4.62 7.15
N SER A 144 17.90 4.18 8.07
CA SER A 144 18.22 4.06 9.49
C SER A 144 19.36 3.08 9.72
N TYR A 145 19.33 1.92 9.08
CA TYR A 145 20.40 0.92 9.16
C TYR A 145 21.74 1.45 8.63
N VAL A 146 21.74 2.12 7.47
CA VAL A 146 22.94 2.72 6.88
C VAL A 146 23.47 3.84 7.76
N ALA A 147 22.61 4.75 8.23
CA ALA A 147 22.99 5.84 9.13
C ALA A 147 23.56 5.32 10.45
N MET A 148 22.95 4.28 11.03
CA MET A 148 23.45 3.61 12.23
C MET A 148 24.83 3.00 11.98
N ARG A 149 25.03 2.35 10.82
CA ARG A 149 26.31 1.75 10.46
C ARG A 149 27.40 2.79 10.23
N TRP A 150 27.07 3.93 9.62
CA TRP A 150 28.01 5.04 9.44
C TRP A 150 28.38 5.73 10.75
N ARG A 151 27.39 5.99 11.62
CA ARG A 151 27.65 6.56 12.95
C ARG A 151 28.55 5.63 13.78
N ARG A 152 28.32 4.32 13.72
CA ARG A 152 29.17 3.32 14.40
C ARG A 152 30.63 3.43 13.99
N HIS A 153 30.91 3.62 12.70
CA HIS A 153 32.30 3.79 12.25
C HIS A 153 32.94 5.10 12.72
N GLN A 154 32.18 6.17 12.87
CA GLN A 154 32.70 7.46 13.38
C GLN A 154 32.96 7.41 14.88
N THR A 155 32.14 6.70 15.63
CA THR A 155 32.33 6.51 17.08
C THR A 155 33.60 5.73 17.39
N LEU A 156 33.91 4.66 16.64
CA LEU A 156 35.16 3.91 16.85
C LEU A 156 36.43 4.75 16.64
N LYS A 157 36.46 5.62 15.63
CA LYS A 157 37.63 6.47 15.37
C LYS A 157 37.91 7.46 16.49
N ARG A 158 36.87 7.96 17.17
CA ARG A 158 37.01 8.84 18.32
C ARG A 158 37.60 8.08 19.52
N TRP A 159 37.13 6.87 19.77
CA TRP A 159 37.63 6.02 20.85
C TRP A 159 39.10 5.60 20.64
N GLU A 160 39.52 5.31 19.41
CA GLU A 160 40.94 5.03 19.09
C GLU A 160 41.84 6.25 19.36
N GLN A 161 41.39 7.46 19.01
CA GLN A 161 42.13 8.70 19.27
C GLN A 161 42.24 8.99 20.78
N GLU A 162 41.16 8.81 21.54
CA GLU A 162 41.17 8.98 22.99
C GLU A 162 42.05 7.93 23.69
N GLU A 163 42.06 6.67 23.23
CA GLU A 163 42.95 5.63 23.74
C GLU A 163 44.42 5.94 23.47
N THR A 164 44.77 6.33 22.24
CA THR A 164 46.17 6.69 21.88
C THR A 164 46.66 7.88 22.70
N LEU A 165 45.87 8.96 22.78
CA LEU A 165 46.19 10.14 23.60
C LEU A 165 46.33 9.78 25.09
N SER A 166 45.48 8.91 25.62
CA SER A 166 45.55 8.47 27.02
C SER A 166 46.75 7.58 27.29
N ARG A 167 47.11 6.70 26.33
CA ARG A 167 48.29 5.84 26.40
C ARG A 167 49.58 6.65 26.36
N ASP A 168 49.66 7.60 25.44
CA ASP A 168 50.81 8.50 25.31
C ASP A 168 50.93 9.36 26.56
N ALA A 169 49.85 9.98 27.03
CA ALA A 169 49.85 10.76 28.26
C ALA A 169 50.25 9.94 29.50
N GLY A 170 49.83 8.68 29.59
CA GLY A 170 50.26 7.74 30.64
C GLY A 170 51.74 7.37 30.52
N GLY A 171 52.24 7.17 29.30
CA GLY A 171 53.65 6.87 29.03
C GLY A 171 54.58 8.04 29.37
N TRP A 172 54.21 9.27 28.99
CA TRP A 172 54.92 10.49 29.37
C TRP A 172 55.00 10.67 30.88
N ARG A 173 53.90 10.36 31.58
CA ARG A 173 53.83 10.45 33.05
C ARG A 173 54.72 9.41 33.73
N SER A 174 54.72 8.16 33.26
CA SER A 174 55.62 7.11 33.75
C SER A 174 57.09 7.49 33.54
N SER A 175 57.45 7.92 32.32
CA SER A 175 58.83 8.25 31.97
C SER A 175 59.39 9.41 32.82
N ALA A 176 58.60 10.45 33.06
CA ALA A 176 59.02 11.59 33.88
C ALA A 176 59.19 11.21 35.37
N GLU A 177 58.39 10.27 35.86
CA GLU A 177 58.45 9.80 37.24
C GLU A 177 59.67 8.88 37.46
N ASP A 178 60.00 8.05 36.46
CA ASP A 178 61.22 7.23 36.43
C ASP A 178 62.49 8.09 36.39
N GLU A 179 62.55 9.10 35.52
CA GLU A 179 63.68 10.05 35.44
C GLU A 179 63.89 10.81 36.75
N TRP A 180 62.81 11.30 37.36
CA TRP A 180 62.89 12.02 38.63
C TRP A 180 63.41 11.14 39.76
N ASN A 181 62.96 9.88 39.84
CA ASN A 181 63.43 8.92 40.82
C ASN A 181 64.93 8.58 40.63
N GLN A 182 65.36 8.43 39.38
CA GLN A 182 66.76 8.16 39.05
C GLN A 182 67.67 9.34 39.42
N MET A 183 67.25 10.56 39.07
CA MET A 183 68.00 11.78 39.39
C MET A 183 68.08 11.98 40.92
N LYS A 184 67.00 11.66 41.65
CA LYS A 184 66.99 11.72 43.11
C LYS A 184 67.98 10.73 43.74
N GLN A 185 68.07 9.50 43.21
CA GLN A 185 69.06 8.52 43.67
C GLN A 185 70.50 8.99 43.39
N GLU A 186 70.77 9.55 42.21
CA GLU A 186 72.09 10.10 41.88
C GLU A 186 72.49 11.25 42.82
N TRP A 187 71.56 12.15 43.13
CA TRP A 187 71.78 13.24 44.09
C TRP A 187 72.05 12.73 45.51
N GLU A 188 71.29 11.74 45.99
CA GLU A 188 71.49 11.13 47.31
C GLU A 188 72.86 10.44 47.42
N VAL A 189 73.33 9.78 46.35
CA VAL A 189 74.67 9.18 46.28
C VAL A 189 75.77 10.25 46.31
N LEU A 190 75.66 11.31 45.49
CA LEU A 190 76.63 12.41 45.43
C LEU A 190 76.68 13.26 46.70
N GLU A 191 75.61 13.29 47.49
CA GLU A 191 75.55 13.99 48.76
C GLU A 191 76.04 13.13 49.93
N GLY A 192 75.94 11.80 49.82
CA GLY A 192 76.60 10.85 50.72
C GLY A 192 78.12 10.88 50.59
N ASP A 193 78.63 10.88 49.36
CA ASP A 193 80.08 10.86 49.04
C ASP A 193 80.81 12.19 49.40
N ARG A 194 80.05 13.26 49.70
CA ARG A 194 80.57 14.58 50.08
C ARG A 194 80.66 14.79 51.60
N LYS A 195 80.16 13.83 52.38
CA LYS A 195 80.12 13.87 53.85
C LYS A 195 81.14 12.96 54.54
N ASP A 196 81.88 12.17 53.77
CA ASP A 196 83.05 11.38 54.19
C ASP A 196 84.36 12.09 53.77
#